data_AF-A0A550GHU2-F1
#
_entry.id   AF-A0A550GHU2-F1
#
_cell.length_a   1.000
_cell.length_b   1.000
_cell.length_c   1.000
_cell.angle_alpha   90.00
_cell.angle_beta   90.00
_cell.angle_gamma   90.00
#
_symmetry.space_group_name_H-M   'P 1'
#
loop_
_entity.id
_entity.type
_entity.pdbx_description
1 polymer ?
#
loop_
_entity_poly.entity_id
_entity_poly.type
_entity_poly.pdbx_seq_one_letter_code
_entity_poly.pdbx_strand_id
1 'polypeptide(L)' 'PGTEATKFLCPNCGEIRIKRCGKCRKFGRSYKCPKCGFIGP' A
#
# COMPACT_ATOMS: atom_id res chain seq x y z
N PRO A 1 -16.57 -8.13 -10.67
CA PRO A 1 -15.80 -6.94 -11.09
C PRO A 1 -15.61 -5.95 -9.91
N GLY A 2 -14.57 -6.14 -9.10
CA GLY A 2 -14.38 -5.40 -7.83
C GLY A 2 -12.92 -5.06 -7.55
N THR A 3 -12.18 -4.65 -8.57
CA THR A 3 -10.72 -4.56 -8.51
C THR A 3 -10.23 -3.12 -8.57
N GLU A 4 -10.70 -2.26 -7.68
CA GLU A 4 -10.02 -0.99 -7.34
C GLU A 4 -8.74 -1.32 -6.54
N ALA A 5 -7.82 -2.08 -7.12
CA ALA A 5 -6.53 -2.38 -6.51
C ALA A 5 -5.53 -1.35 -7.02
N THR A 6 -5.12 -0.42 -6.15
CA THR A 6 -4.07 0.55 -6.50
C THR A 6 -2.70 -0.07 -6.28
N LYS A 7 -1.78 0.22 -7.20
CA LYS A 7 -0.37 -0.15 -7.08
C LYS A 7 0.44 1.14 -7.12
N PHE A 8 1.25 1.36 -6.11
CA PHE A 8 2.12 2.53 -6.04
C PHE A 8 3.47 2.11 -5.44
N LEU A 9 4.51 2.90 -5.70
CA LEU A 9 5.81 2.70 -5.08
C LEU A 9 5.78 3.26 -3.66
N CYS A 10 6.48 2.61 -2.74
CA CYS A 10 6.62 3.10 -1.39
C CYS A 10 7.20 4.53 -1.42
N PRO A 11 6.54 5.54 -0.81
CA PRO A 11 7.03 6.92 -0.86
C PRO A 11 8.35 7.12 -0.11
N ASN A 12 8.68 6.22 0.81
CA ASN A 12 9.89 6.34 1.62
C ASN A 12 11.12 5.68 0.98
N CYS A 13 10.96 4.55 0.28
CA CYS A 13 12.09 3.85 -0.35
C CYS A 13 12.06 3.83 -1.88
N GLY A 14 10.93 4.10 -2.53
CA GLY A 14 10.81 4.12 -4.00
C GLY A 14 10.97 2.78 -4.70
N GLU A 15 11.43 1.74 -4.00
CA GLU A 15 11.85 0.48 -4.63
C GLU A 15 10.80 -0.64 -4.53
N ILE A 16 9.95 -0.60 -3.50
CA ILE A 16 8.90 -1.61 -3.32
C ILE A 16 7.58 -1.13 -3.93
N ARG A 17 6.99 -1.97 -4.79
CA ARG A 17 5.60 -1.83 -5.25
C ARG A 17 4.63 -2.35 -4.20
N ILE A 18 3.87 -1.42 -3.63
CA ILE A 18 2.80 -1.71 -2.68
C ILE A 18 1.49 -1.81 -3.45
N LYS A 19 0.83 -2.97 -3.34
CA LYS A 19 -0.51 -3.19 -3.91
C LYS A 19 -1.52 -3.14 -2.77
N ARG A 20 -2.46 -2.20 -2.84
CA ARG A 20 -3.55 -2.08 -1.86
C ARG A 20 -4.88 -2.34 -2.51
N CYS A 21 -5.69 -3.17 -1.84
CA CYS A 21 -7.05 -3.44 -2.27
C CYS A 21 -7.95 -2.22 -1.97
N GLY A 22 -8.98 -1.98 -2.79
CA GLY A 22 -9.87 -0.82 -2.61
C GLY A 22 -10.55 -0.81 -1.25
N LYS A 23 -10.93 -2.00 -0.73
CA LYS A 23 -11.39 -2.17 0.65
C LYS A 23 -10.34 -1.75 1.67
N CYS A 24 -9.09 -2.21 1.51
CA CYS A 24 -7.96 -1.89 2.39
C CYS A 24 -7.71 -0.38 2.48
N ARG A 25 -7.83 0.32 1.34
CA ARG A 25 -7.73 1.77 1.24
C ARG A 25 -8.93 2.48 1.87
N LYS A 26 -10.17 2.01 1.62
CA LYS A 26 -11.40 2.56 2.23
C LYS A 26 -11.40 2.43 3.75
N PHE A 27 -10.89 1.31 4.27
CA PHE A 27 -10.80 1.07 5.72
C PHE A 27 -9.52 1.63 6.35
N GLY A 28 -8.63 2.28 5.59
CA GLY A 28 -7.37 2.83 6.13
C GLY A 28 -6.52 1.81 6.89
N ARG A 29 -6.50 0.55 6.42
CA ARG A 29 -5.77 -0.51 7.12
C ARG A 29 -4.28 -0.18 7.07
N SER A 30 -3.56 -0.22 8.18
CA SER A 30 -2.13 0.02 8.14
C SER A 30 -1.41 -0.98 7.22
N TYR A 31 -0.45 -0.51 6.42
CA TYR A 31 0.44 -1.35 5.64
C TYR A 31 1.88 -1.05 6.03
N LYS A 32 2.69 -2.09 6.14
CA LYS A 32 4.11 -1.98 6.44
C LYS A 32 4.92 -2.24 5.17
N CYS A 33 5.81 -1.32 4.81
CA CYS A 33 6.81 -1.57 3.79
C CYS A 33 7.89 -2.51 4.37
N PRO A 34 8.19 -3.66 3.74
CA PRO A 34 9.17 -4.60 4.28
C PRO A 34 10.62 -4.12 4.12
N LYS A 35 10.90 -3.11 3.27
CA LYS A 35 12.26 -2.57 3.10
C LYS A 35 12.62 -1.52 4.14
N CYS A 36 11.79 -0.49 4.28
CA CYS A 36 12.07 0.66 5.14
C CYS A 36 11.26 0.66 6.44
N GLY A 37 10.39 -0.33 6.65
CA GLY A 37 9.54 -0.39 7.83
C GLY A 37 8.44 0.67 7.89
N PHE A 38 8.27 1.48 6.85
CA PHE A 38 7.26 2.54 6.80
C PHE A 38 5.85 1.98 6.99
N ILE A 39 5.14 2.47 8.00
CA ILE A 39 3.75 2.10 8.28
C ILE A 39 2.85 3.25 7.82
N GLY A 40 2.16 3.03 6.70
CA GLY A 40 1.18 3.99 6.17
C GLY A 40 -0.26 3.49 6.36
N PRO A 41 -1.27 4.38 6.32
CA PRO A 41 -2.69 4.01 6.38
C PRO A 41 -3.24 3.34 5.10
#